data_AF-A0AA37AF15-F1
#
_entry.id   AF-A0AA37AF15-F1
#
_cell.length_a   1.000
_cell.length_b   1.000
_cell.length_c   1.000
_cell.angle_alpha   90.00
_cell.angle_beta   90.00
_cell.angle_gamma   90.00
#
_symmetry.space_group_name_H-M   'P 1'
#
loop_
_entity.id
_entity.type
_entity.pdbx_description
1 polymer ?
#
loop_
_entity_poly.entity_id
_entity_poly.type
_entity_poly.pdbx_seq_one_letter_code
_entity_poly.pdbx_strand_id
1 'polypeptide(L)'
;MHQDYQITARVQEITATFIKKNLLNEDCYPQNIQEAVVSISGKAQKRAQYQFPKAAEENDSIICEYDRVMNIYNKYHHDTRKKLTVIMEQWFLDEAKRCGWADAKFYKCDGSTKKACFLVKQADSESFYASKH
;
A
#
# COMPACT_ATOMS: atom_id res chain seq x y z
N MET A 1 31.23 18.05 29.96
CA MET A 1 29.77 18.29 30.06
C MET A 1 29.37 19.53 29.23
N HIS A 2 29.61 19.54 27.91
CA HIS A 2 29.31 20.71 27.04
C HIS A 2 28.84 20.33 25.62
N GLN A 3 28.87 19.05 25.25
CA GLN A 3 28.47 18.58 23.92
C GLN A 3 26.96 18.36 23.82
N ASP A 4 26.33 17.92 24.90
CA ASP A 4 24.88 17.60 24.92
C ASP A 4 23.99 18.84 24.75
N TYR A 5 24.47 20.01 25.21
CA TYR A 5 23.78 21.29 25.02
C TYR A 5 23.77 21.74 23.56
N GLN A 6 24.86 21.51 22.81
CA GLN A 6 24.93 21.87 21.39
C GLN A 6 24.04 20.98 20.53
N ILE A 7 23.94 19.69 20.88
CA ILE A 7 23.03 18.75 20.20
C ILE A 7 21.58 19.20 20.41
N THR A 8 21.22 19.55 21.64
CA THR A 8 19.86 19.99 21.97
C THR A 8 19.47 21.27 21.23
N ALA A 9 20.37 22.26 21.16
CA ALA A 9 20.11 23.51 20.44
C ALA A 9 19.87 23.29 18.94
N ARG A 10 20.68 22.44 18.28
CA ARG A 10 20.50 22.14 16.85
C ARG A 10 19.21 21.38 16.55
N VAL A 11 18.78 20.47 17.44
CA VAL A 11 17.51 19.73 17.28
C VAL A 11 16.31 20.67 17.37
N GLN A 12 16.37 21.67 18.26
CA GLN A 12 15.30 22.66 18.40
C GLN A 12 15.17 23.58 17.17
N GLU A 13 16.29 24.03 16.58
CA GLU A 13 16.27 24.82 15.34
C GLU A 13 15.70 24.04 14.14
N ILE A 14 16.06 22.75 14.00
CA ILE A 14 15.52 21.87 12.95
C ILE A 14 14.00 21.72 13.10
N THR A 15 13.54 21.50 14.33
CA THR A 15 12.11 21.32 14.64
C THR A 15 11.32 22.61 14.36
N ALA A 16 11.83 23.77 14.76
CA ALA A 16 11.19 25.06 14.52
C ALA A 16 11.11 25.42 13.03
N THR A 17 12.15 25.08 12.25
CA THR A 17 12.20 25.32 10.81
C THR A 17 11.21 24.43 10.05
N PHE A 18 11.06 23.17 10.48
CA PHE A 18 10.10 22.23 9.90
C PHE A 18 8.65 22.67 10.14
N ILE A 19 8.33 23.10 11.36
CA ILE A 19 6.99 23.60 11.72
C ILE A 19 6.65 24.87 10.93
N LYS A 20 7.60 25.80 10.77
CA LYS A 20 7.37 27.04 10.02
C LYS A 20 7.13 26.82 8.52
N LYS A 21 7.78 25.82 7.91
CA LYS A 21 7.54 25.46 6.49
C LYS A 21 6.15 24.85 6.25
N ASN A 22 5.61 24.10 7.22
CA ASN A 22 4.28 23.49 7.09
C ASN A 22 3.12 24.48 7.24
N LEU A 23 3.30 25.59 7.94
CA LEU A 23 2.24 26.59 8.16
C LEU A 23 2.09 27.62 7.02
N LEU A 24 3.01 27.65 6.04
CA LEU A 24 2.99 28.61 4.93
C LEU A 24 2.59 28.00 3.57
N ASN A 25 2.40 26.67 3.49
CA ASN A 25 1.92 26.00 2.28
C ASN A 25 0.40 25.77 2.36
N GLU A 26 -0.36 26.85 2.40
CA GLU A 26 -1.77 26.86 2.02
C GLU A 26 -1.82 27.20 0.53
N ASP A 27 -1.66 26.20 -0.36
CA ASP A 27 -2.10 26.31 -1.75
C ASP A 27 -2.23 24.92 -2.39
N CYS A 28 -3.49 24.56 -2.66
CA CYS A 28 -4.03 23.57 -3.59
C CYS A 28 -3.49 22.12 -3.60
N TYR A 29 -4.44 21.18 -3.66
CA TYR A 29 -4.37 19.71 -3.85
C TYR A 29 -4.43 18.86 -2.58
N PRO A 30 -5.46 18.00 -2.40
CA PRO A 30 -5.49 17.09 -1.27
C PRO A 30 -4.64 15.85 -1.57
N GLN A 31 -3.37 15.93 -1.23
CA GLN A 31 -2.47 14.80 -1.04
C GLN A 31 -2.44 14.51 0.48
N ASN A 32 -3.10 13.43 0.92
CA ASN A 32 -3.04 13.04 2.33
C ASN A 32 -2.39 11.65 2.44
N ILE A 33 -1.12 11.67 2.85
CA ILE A 33 -0.44 10.57 3.52
C ILE A 33 -0.58 10.85 5.02
N GLN A 34 -1.28 9.98 5.76
CA GLN A 34 -1.15 9.88 7.22
C GLN A 34 -1.27 8.42 7.66
N GLU A 35 -0.14 7.90 8.14
CA GLU A 35 -0.07 6.85 9.15
C GLU A 35 -0.73 7.37 10.43
N ALA A 36 -1.76 6.67 10.95
CA ALA A 36 -2.20 6.79 12.33
C ALA A 36 -3.07 5.59 12.71
N VAL A 37 -2.61 4.88 13.74
CA VAL A 37 -3.23 3.73 14.36
C VAL A 37 -4.56 4.12 15.03
N VAL A 38 -5.61 3.36 14.67
CA VAL A 38 -6.87 3.08 15.40
C VAL A 38 -7.86 4.23 15.63
N SER A 39 -8.91 4.21 14.80
CA SER A 39 -10.30 3.99 15.26
C SER A 39 -11.12 3.50 14.08
N ILE A 40 -11.55 2.24 14.13
CA ILE A 40 -12.25 1.54 13.04
C ILE A 40 -13.69 2.06 12.96
N SER A 41 -13.86 3.31 12.52
CA SER A 41 -15.14 3.83 12.07
C SER A 41 -15.38 3.26 10.68
N GLY A 42 -16.46 2.50 10.49
CA GLY A 42 -16.79 1.69 9.30
C GLY A 42 -16.83 2.42 7.93
N LYS A 43 -16.43 3.69 7.87
CA LYS A 43 -16.16 4.45 6.64
C LYS A 43 -14.78 4.14 6.03
N ALA A 44 -13.76 3.82 6.85
CA ALA A 44 -12.40 3.53 6.37
C ALA A 44 -12.30 2.16 5.68
N GLN A 45 -12.91 1.11 6.27
CA GLN A 45 -13.01 -0.21 5.64
C GLN A 45 -13.70 -0.15 4.27
N LYS A 46 -14.74 0.68 4.15
CA LYS A 46 -15.45 0.89 2.88
C LYS A 46 -14.57 1.51 1.79
N ARG A 47 -13.50 2.24 2.11
CA ARG A 47 -12.59 2.79 1.09
C ARG A 47 -11.57 1.76 0.62
N ALA A 48 -11.03 0.97 1.54
CA ALA A 48 -10.02 -0.06 1.26
C ALA A 48 -10.52 -1.16 0.31
N GLN A 49 -11.81 -1.50 0.35
CA GLN A 49 -12.40 -2.51 -0.53
C GLN A 49 -12.41 -2.12 -2.02
N TYR A 50 -12.23 -0.84 -2.35
CA TYR A 50 -12.24 -0.32 -3.72
C TYR A 50 -10.88 0.20 -4.18
N GLN A 51 -9.84 0.01 -3.38
CA GLN A 51 -8.49 0.46 -3.71
C GLN A 51 -7.59 -0.74 -3.93
N PHE A 52 -6.85 -0.69 -5.05
CA PHE A 52 -5.86 -1.70 -5.37
C PHE A 52 -4.75 -1.71 -4.30
N PRO A 53 -4.36 -2.89 -3.76
CA PRO A 53 -3.26 -2.97 -2.80
C PRO A 53 -1.95 -2.45 -3.39
N LYS A 54 -1.23 -1.58 -2.67
CA LYS A 54 0.14 -1.19 -3.06
C LYS A 54 1.14 -2.08 -2.34
N ALA A 55 2.23 -2.43 -3.01
CA ALA A 55 3.36 -3.09 -2.36
C ALA A 55 3.99 -2.08 -1.39
N ALA A 56 3.67 -2.21 -0.10
CA ALA A 56 4.27 -1.42 0.97
C ALA A 56 5.55 -2.11 1.46
N GLU A 57 6.50 -1.35 1.99
CA GLU A 57 7.75 -1.93 2.49
C GLU A 57 7.52 -2.95 3.62
N GLU A 58 6.50 -2.72 4.43
CA GLU A 58 6.09 -3.56 5.57
C GLU A 58 5.31 -4.84 5.22
N ASN A 59 4.78 -4.97 4.00
CA ASN A 59 3.90 -6.09 3.63
C ASN A 59 4.48 -6.92 2.49
N ASP A 60 5.04 -8.08 2.83
CA ASP A 60 5.63 -9.00 1.85
C ASP A 60 4.58 -9.78 1.06
N SER A 61 3.36 -9.95 1.61
CA SER A 61 2.27 -10.61 0.90
C SER A 61 0.89 -10.15 1.37
N ILE A 62 -0.09 -10.17 0.46
CA ILE A 62 -1.48 -9.80 0.74
C ILE A 62 -2.44 -10.75 0.03
N ILE A 63 -3.53 -11.11 0.70
CA ILE A 63 -4.67 -11.80 0.08
C ILE A 63 -5.73 -10.75 -0.31
N CYS A 64 -6.09 -10.71 -1.58
CA CYS A 64 -7.21 -9.95 -2.11
C CYS A 64 -8.38 -10.89 -2.41
N GLU A 65 -9.39 -10.87 -1.54
CA GLU A 65 -10.57 -11.72 -1.67
C GLU A 65 -11.40 -11.38 -2.92
N TYR A 66 -12.22 -12.35 -3.35
CA TYR A 66 -13.09 -12.25 -4.52
C TYR A 66 -13.89 -10.95 -4.55
N ASP A 67 -14.60 -10.62 -3.46
CA ASP A 67 -15.49 -9.46 -3.43
C ASP A 67 -14.69 -8.14 -3.54
N ARG A 68 -13.46 -8.12 -3.02
CA ARG A 68 -12.54 -6.98 -3.16
C ARG A 68 -12.02 -6.84 -4.60
N VAL A 69 -11.60 -7.93 -5.23
CA VAL A 69 -11.18 -7.94 -6.65
C VAL A 69 -12.31 -7.42 -7.54
N MET A 70 -13.54 -7.91 -7.33
CA MET A 70 -14.72 -7.47 -8.07
C MET A 70 -15.01 -5.97 -7.88
N ASN A 71 -14.97 -5.49 -6.65
CA ASN A 71 -15.20 -4.08 -6.33
C ASN A 71 -14.15 -3.15 -6.96
N ILE A 72 -12.88 -3.56 -6.96
CA ILE A 72 -11.79 -2.80 -7.58
C ILE A 72 -11.98 -2.73 -9.10
N TYR A 73 -12.25 -3.86 -9.76
CA TYR A 73 -12.46 -3.90 -11.21
C TYR A 73 -13.63 -3.03 -11.63
N ASN A 74 -14.79 -3.20 -10.98
CA ASN A 74 -16.03 -2.49 -11.29
C ASN A 74 -15.86 -0.97 -11.12
N LYS A 75 -15.10 -0.54 -10.10
CA LYS A 75 -14.81 0.89 -9.92
C LYS A 75 -13.94 1.46 -11.03
N TYR A 76 -12.90 0.73 -11.45
CA TYR A 76 -11.98 1.20 -12.50
C TYR A 76 -12.64 1.28 -13.88
N HIS A 77 -13.56 0.37 -14.18
CA HIS A 77 -14.20 0.26 -15.49
C HIS A 77 -15.62 0.85 -15.52
N HIS A 78 -16.08 1.44 -14.41
CA HIS A 78 -17.47 1.89 -14.23
C HIS A 78 -18.51 0.81 -14.60
N ASP A 79 -18.23 -0.44 -14.23
CA ASP A 79 -19.02 -1.62 -14.57
C ASP A 79 -19.72 -2.18 -13.30
N THR A 80 -20.64 -3.13 -13.47
CA THR A 80 -21.39 -3.77 -12.37
C THR A 80 -21.37 -5.29 -12.46
N ARG A 81 -20.21 -5.86 -12.80
CA ARG A 81 -20.06 -7.30 -12.95
C ARG A 81 -20.26 -8.01 -11.62
N LYS A 82 -20.90 -9.19 -11.68
CA LYS A 82 -21.17 -10.06 -10.53
C LYS A 82 -20.33 -11.34 -10.53
N LYS A 83 -19.65 -11.64 -11.64
CA LYS A 83 -18.85 -12.85 -11.83
C LYS A 83 -17.43 -12.50 -12.27
N LEU A 84 -16.44 -13.08 -11.62
CA LEU A 84 -15.04 -13.01 -12.06
C LEU A 84 -14.86 -13.82 -13.35
N THR A 85 -14.21 -13.19 -14.33
CA THR A 85 -13.89 -13.79 -15.63
C THR A 85 -12.38 -13.84 -15.80
N VAL A 86 -11.90 -14.68 -16.72
CA VAL A 86 -10.45 -14.80 -17.02
C VAL A 86 -9.85 -13.45 -17.46
N ILE A 87 -10.60 -12.64 -18.20
CA ILE A 87 -10.15 -11.30 -18.62
C ILE A 87 -9.93 -10.38 -17.41
N MET A 88 -10.83 -10.46 -16.42
CA MET A 88 -10.72 -9.68 -15.18
C MET A 88 -9.56 -10.19 -14.31
N GLU A 89 -9.34 -11.50 -14.26
CA GLU A 89 -8.18 -12.10 -13.59
C GLU A 89 -6.90 -11.53 -14.20
N GLN A 90 -6.75 -11.61 -15.53
CA GLN A 90 -5.57 -11.13 -16.23
C GLN A 90 -5.34 -9.63 -15.99
N TRP A 91 -6.39 -8.81 -16.11
CA TRP A 91 -6.31 -7.38 -15.81
C TRP A 91 -5.80 -7.12 -14.39
N PHE A 92 -6.29 -7.87 -13.40
CA PHE A 92 -5.88 -7.70 -12.01
C PHE A 92 -4.40 -8.07 -11.81
N LEU A 93 -3.93 -9.12 -12.47
CA LEU A 93 -2.52 -9.53 -12.44
C LEU A 93 -1.61 -8.47 -13.08
N ASP A 94 -2.03 -7.87 -14.19
CA ASP A 94 -1.27 -6.83 -14.87
C ASP A 94 -1.22 -5.54 -14.02
N GLU A 95 -2.34 -5.18 -13.39
CA GLU A 95 -2.41 -4.03 -12.49
C GLU A 95 -1.59 -4.26 -11.19
N ALA A 96 -1.49 -5.50 -10.71
CA ALA A 96 -0.62 -5.86 -9.60
C ALA A 96 0.86 -5.55 -9.91
N LYS A 97 1.32 -5.94 -11.09
CA LYS A 97 2.68 -5.64 -11.55
C LYS A 97 2.92 -4.13 -11.63
N ARG A 98 1.94 -3.38 -12.14
CA ARG A 98 2.01 -1.90 -12.20
C ARG A 98 2.05 -1.25 -10.82
N CYS A 99 1.44 -1.88 -9.81
CA CYS A 99 1.46 -1.43 -8.42
C CYS A 99 2.69 -1.87 -7.63
N GLY A 100 3.69 -2.47 -8.29
CA GLY A 100 4.96 -2.87 -7.68
C GLY A 100 4.95 -4.25 -7.03
N TRP A 101 3.91 -5.06 -7.25
CA TRP A 101 3.94 -6.47 -6.83
C TRP A 101 4.77 -7.30 -7.80
N ALA A 102 5.58 -8.20 -7.26
CA ALA A 102 6.48 -9.02 -8.06
C ALA A 102 5.78 -10.26 -8.61
N ASP A 103 4.91 -10.87 -7.81
CA ASP A 103 4.07 -11.98 -8.23
C ASP A 103 2.63 -11.79 -7.77
N ALA A 104 1.72 -12.32 -8.58
CA ALA A 104 0.29 -12.28 -8.33
C ALA A 104 -0.35 -13.55 -8.90
N LYS A 105 -1.18 -14.23 -8.11
CA LYS A 105 -1.80 -15.48 -8.55
C LYS A 105 -3.18 -15.68 -7.94
N PHE A 106 -4.11 -16.14 -8.77
CA PHE A 106 -5.44 -16.53 -8.33
C PHE A 106 -5.48 -17.97 -7.83
N TYR A 107 -6.10 -18.16 -6.68
CA TYR A 107 -6.36 -19.46 -6.07
C TYR A 107 -7.85 -19.64 -5.86
N LYS A 108 -8.34 -20.85 -6.12
CA LYS A 108 -9.72 -21.24 -5.82
C LYS A 108 -9.81 -21.53 -4.32
N CYS A 109 -10.79 -20.96 -3.64
CA CYS A 109 -11.02 -21.28 -2.23
C CYS A 109 -11.71 -22.65 -2.13
N ASP A 110 -11.26 -23.48 -1.20
CA ASP A 110 -11.84 -24.81 -0.98
C ASP A 110 -13.33 -24.71 -0.66
N GLY A 111 -14.13 -25.57 -1.30
CA GLY A 111 -15.59 -25.56 -1.15
C GLY A 111 -16.31 -24.36 -1.80
N SER A 112 -15.60 -23.49 -2.53
CA SER A 112 -16.19 -22.30 -3.17
C SER A 112 -15.92 -22.24 -4.67
N THR A 113 -16.82 -21.60 -5.41
CA THR A 113 -16.58 -21.21 -6.82
C THR A 113 -15.84 -19.89 -6.93
N LYS A 114 -15.67 -19.17 -5.82
CA LYS A 114 -14.93 -17.91 -5.75
C LYS A 114 -13.42 -18.17 -5.74
N LYS A 115 -12.67 -17.26 -6.38
CA LYS A 115 -11.21 -17.21 -6.34
C LYS A 115 -10.75 -15.96 -5.61
N ALA A 116 -9.62 -16.06 -4.91
CA ALA A 116 -8.92 -14.92 -4.33
C ALA A 116 -7.58 -14.73 -5.04
N CYS A 117 -7.09 -13.50 -5.12
CA CYS A 117 -5.76 -13.20 -5.64
C CYS A 117 -4.77 -13.06 -4.50
N PHE A 118 -3.70 -13.83 -4.53
CA PHE A 118 -2.55 -13.65 -3.64
C PHE A 118 -1.52 -12.77 -4.34
N LEU A 119 -1.02 -11.76 -3.62
CA LEU A 119 -0.02 -10.80 -4.09
C LEU A 119 1.24 -10.97 -3.25
N VAL A 120 2.40 -11.03 -3.89
CA VAL A 120 3.69 -11.27 -3.22
C VAL A 120 4.70 -10.23 -3.70
N LYS A 121 5.36 -9.57 -2.75
CA LYS A 121 6.48 -8.66 -3.00
C LYS A 121 7.72 -9.50 -3.29
N GLN A 122 8.62 -8.99 -4.13
CA GLN A 122 9.91 -9.64 -4.32
C GLN A 122 10.64 -9.61 -2.98
N ALA A 123 11.11 -10.77 -2.51
CA ALA A 123 12.05 -10.76 -1.40
C ALA A 123 13.26 -9.96 -1.85
N ASP A 124 13.61 -8.92 -1.09
CA ASP A 124 14.89 -8.25 -1.24
C ASP A 124 15.95 -9.32 -0.96
N SER A 125 16.43 -9.97 -2.02
CA SER A 125 17.53 -10.90 -1.91
C SER A 125 18.72 -10.02 -1.58
N GLU A 126 18.98 -9.82 -0.29
CA GLU A 126 20.21 -9.22 0.20
C GLU A 126 21.33 -9.92 -0.54
N SER A 127 21.96 -9.22 -1.48
CA SER A 127 23.19 -9.68 -2.06
C SER A 127 24.17 -9.74 -0.90
N PHE A 128 24.35 -10.93 -0.34
CA PHE A 128 25.46 -11.23 0.56
C PHE A 128 26.73 -10.98 -0.24
N TYR A 129 27.18 -9.73 -0.27
CA TYR A 129 28.52 -9.40 -0.67
C TYR A 129 29.41 -9.97 0.43
N ALA A 130 29.89 -11.18 0.15
CA ALA A 130 31.00 -11.79 0.83
C ALA A 130 32.25 -10.94 0.60
N SER A 131 32.40 -9.85 1.34
CA SER A 131 33.70 -9.20 1.52
C SER A 131 34.45 -9.94 2.62
N LYS A 132 35.05 -11.07 2.26
CA LYS A 132 36.29 -11.50 2.90
C LYS A 132 37.43 -10.83 2.13
N HIS A 133 38.06 -9.84 2.74
CA HIS A 133 39.48 -9.56 2.53
C HIS A 133 40.05 -8.89 3.78
#